data_AF-A0A8J4V2B8-F1
#
_entry.id   AF-A0A8J4V2B8-F1
#
_cell.length_a   1.000
_cell.length_b   1.000
_cell.length_c   1.000
_cell.angle_alpha   90.00
_cell.angle_beta   90.00
_cell.angle_gamma   90.00
#
_symmetry.space_group_name_H-M   'P 1'
#
loop_
_entity.id
_entity.type
_entity.pdbx_description
1 polymer ?
#
loop_
_entity_poly.entity_id
_entity_poly.type
_entity_poly.pdbx_seq_one_letter_code
_entity_poly.pdbx_strand_id
1 'polypeptide(L)'
;MLSFKQLKGIYFGFRAQCSIGTLSTLLIGILFGYKETGIINPYTPVILFMAFKIYTIMVLLNSLYDMEAGVDKKETANDRTMFDFDLTRKDIFAYVYRSLLLLFVLFIISFNHFNLFQQCFSFFCFLLLIASCFLYNTPPFRFKEKLFMAEIMMLYYGIMPFIGYFWSTGEISYKSLLFGLPTFFLCIMSMLTNLLIDIDEDKQGGVYSTPMLIGERATINLITFSYLLYVKFNCFIVFKIFS
;
A
#
# COMPACT_ATOMS: atom_id res chain seq x y z
N MET A 1 -22.26 11.92 14.29
CA MET A 1 -22.04 12.20 12.84
C MET A 1 -20.82 13.10 12.75
N LEU A 2 -19.93 12.92 11.77
CA LEU A 2 -18.72 13.76 11.65
C LEU A 2 -19.10 15.19 11.22
N SER A 3 -18.40 16.19 11.73
CA SER A 3 -18.57 17.58 11.28
C SER A 3 -18.01 17.78 9.87
N PHE A 4 -18.40 18.85 9.18
CA PHE A 4 -17.84 19.20 7.87
C PHE A 4 -16.33 19.41 7.93
N LYS A 5 -15.81 20.00 9.02
CA LYS A 5 -14.36 20.15 9.26
C LYS A 5 -13.68 18.77 9.31
N GLN A 6 -14.25 17.82 10.03
CA GLN A 6 -13.71 16.46 10.14
C GLN A 6 -13.82 15.68 8.83
N LEU A 7 -14.90 15.85 8.06
CA LEU A 7 -15.02 15.27 6.71
C LEU A 7 -13.95 15.83 5.78
N LYS A 8 -13.70 17.14 5.85
CA LYS A 8 -12.59 17.79 5.14
C LYS A 8 -11.25 17.21 5.61
N GLY A 9 -11.07 16.98 6.91
CA GLY A 9 -9.88 16.33 7.44
C GLY A 9 -9.64 14.94 6.87
N ILE A 10 -10.67 14.09 6.82
CA ILE A 10 -10.57 12.78 6.14
C ILE A 10 -10.22 12.98 4.65
N TYR A 11 -10.77 14.02 4.02
CA TYR A 11 -10.42 14.38 2.64
C TYR A 11 -8.94 14.69 2.41
N PHE A 12 -8.37 15.54 3.25
CA PHE A 12 -6.94 15.88 3.14
C PHE A 12 -6.04 14.74 3.60
N GLY A 13 -6.47 13.97 4.61
CA GLY A 13 -5.81 12.78 5.09
C GLY A 13 -5.73 11.65 4.08
N PHE A 14 -6.55 11.67 3.02
CA PHE A 14 -6.45 10.69 1.93
C PHE A 14 -5.11 10.74 1.20
N ARG A 15 -4.37 11.86 1.27
CA ARG A 15 -3.11 12.09 0.53
C ARG A 15 -3.22 11.60 -0.92
N ALA A 16 -4.11 12.22 -1.69
CA ALA A 16 -4.53 11.74 -3.01
C ALA A 16 -3.35 11.39 -3.94
N GLN A 17 -2.25 12.14 -3.88
CA GLN A 17 -1.02 11.89 -4.66
C GLN A 17 -0.41 10.51 -4.36
N CYS A 18 -0.38 10.08 -3.10
CA CYS A 18 0.20 8.81 -2.70
C CYS A 18 -0.75 7.63 -3.00
N SER A 19 -2.07 7.88 -3.05
CA SER A 19 -3.06 6.87 -3.47
C SER A 19 -2.90 6.44 -4.93
N ILE A 20 -2.33 7.32 -5.77
CA ILE A 20 -2.06 7.03 -7.19
C ILE A 20 -1.10 5.84 -7.30
N GLY A 21 -0.05 5.77 -6.47
CA GLY A 21 0.90 4.65 -6.51
C GLY A 21 0.24 3.29 -6.28
N THR A 22 -0.59 3.16 -5.23
CA THR A 22 -1.32 1.93 -4.94
C THR A 22 -2.33 1.60 -6.04
N LEU A 23 -3.07 2.58 -6.55
CA LEU A 23 -4.04 2.36 -7.61
C LEU A 23 -3.38 1.98 -8.94
N SER A 24 -2.29 2.64 -9.31
CA SER A 24 -1.54 2.37 -10.53
C SER A 24 -1.03 0.93 -10.58
N THR A 25 -0.55 0.41 -9.46
CA THR A 25 0.00 -0.95 -9.39
C THR A 25 -1.06 -2.02 -9.54
N LEU A 26 -2.22 -1.85 -8.89
CA LEU A 26 -3.36 -2.73 -9.11
C LEU A 26 -3.88 -2.62 -10.56
N LEU A 27 -3.94 -1.41 -11.11
CA LEU A 27 -4.40 -1.14 -12.47
C LEU A 27 -3.49 -1.81 -13.52
N ILE A 28 -2.18 -1.86 -13.33
CA ILE A 28 -1.26 -2.59 -14.22
C ILE A 28 -1.69 -4.07 -14.36
N GLY A 29 -2.05 -4.71 -13.24
CA GLY A 29 -2.56 -6.08 -13.24
C GLY A 29 -3.87 -6.23 -14.02
N ILE A 30 -4.81 -5.32 -13.78
CA ILE A 30 -6.11 -5.30 -14.45
C ILE A 30 -5.95 -5.11 -15.96
N LEU A 31 -5.10 -4.16 -16.38
CA LEU A 31 -4.79 -3.88 -17.77
C LEU A 31 -4.09 -5.05 -18.46
N PHE A 32 -3.21 -5.76 -17.75
CA PHE A 32 -2.61 -6.99 -18.25
C PHE A 32 -3.66 -8.08 -18.48
N GLY A 33 -4.62 -8.22 -17.55
CA GLY A 33 -5.76 -9.13 -17.71
C GLY A 33 -6.63 -8.78 -18.92
N TYR A 34 -6.88 -7.48 -19.15
CA TYR A 34 -7.57 -7.02 -20.36
C TYR A 34 -6.78 -7.35 -21.63
N LYS A 35 -5.45 -7.17 -21.63
CA LYS A 35 -4.59 -7.53 -22.76
C LYS A 35 -4.68 -9.02 -23.12
N GLU A 36 -4.73 -9.91 -22.12
CA GLU A 36 -4.78 -11.36 -22.37
C GLU A 36 -6.18 -11.86 -22.76
N THR A 37 -7.24 -11.29 -22.19
CA THR A 37 -8.61 -11.78 -22.37
C THR A 37 -9.43 -11.00 -23.41
N GLY A 38 -9.04 -9.76 -23.71
CA GLY A 38 -9.83 -8.82 -24.52
C GLY A 38 -11.08 -8.29 -23.82
N ILE A 39 -11.32 -8.63 -22.55
CA ILE A 39 -12.55 -8.32 -21.81
C ILE A 39 -12.21 -7.47 -20.58
N ILE A 40 -12.93 -6.37 -20.41
CA ILE A 40 -12.85 -5.57 -19.18
C ILE A 40 -13.86 -6.11 -18.19
N ASN A 41 -13.38 -6.48 -17.00
CA ASN A 41 -14.26 -6.89 -15.91
C ASN A 41 -15.15 -5.69 -15.50
N PRO A 42 -16.49 -5.81 -15.55
CA PRO A 42 -17.40 -4.69 -15.24
C PRO A 42 -17.29 -4.20 -13.79
N TYR A 43 -16.75 -5.02 -12.88
CA TYR A 43 -16.51 -4.66 -11.48
C TYR A 43 -15.17 -3.91 -11.27
N THR A 44 -14.38 -3.68 -12.32
CA THR A 44 -13.11 -2.94 -12.26
C THR A 44 -13.22 -1.60 -11.50
N PRO A 45 -14.22 -0.73 -11.75
CA PRO A 45 -14.35 0.52 -10.99
C PRO A 45 -14.57 0.30 -9.49
N VAL A 46 -15.32 -0.75 -9.12
CA VAL A 46 -15.59 -1.12 -7.73
C VAL A 46 -14.31 -1.62 -7.06
N ILE A 47 -13.54 -2.47 -7.74
CA ILE A 47 -12.25 -2.98 -7.27
C ILE A 47 -11.26 -1.83 -7.01
N LEU A 48 -11.15 -0.88 -7.94
CA LEU A 48 -10.28 0.29 -7.77
C LEU A 48 -10.75 1.18 -6.60
N PHE A 49 -12.06 1.35 -6.43
CA PHE A 49 -12.60 2.09 -5.29
C PHE A 49 -12.33 1.38 -3.96
N MET A 50 -12.40 0.04 -3.92
CA MET A 50 -12.01 -0.74 -2.75
C MET A 50 -10.54 -0.52 -2.39
N ALA A 51 -9.63 -0.60 -3.38
CA ALA A 51 -8.20 -0.36 -3.17
C ALA A 51 -7.93 1.06 -2.64
N PHE A 52 -8.61 2.06 -3.20
CA PHE A 52 -8.56 3.44 -2.71
C PHE A 52 -9.00 3.56 -1.23
N LYS A 53 -10.07 2.85 -0.85
CA LYS A 53 -10.57 2.85 0.54
C LYS A 53 -9.63 2.13 1.49
N ILE A 54 -9.03 1.01 1.09
CA ILE A 54 -8.01 0.32 1.89
C ILE A 54 -6.81 1.24 2.10
N TYR A 55 -6.33 1.89 1.03
CA TYR A 55 -5.23 2.85 1.11
C TYR A 55 -5.54 4.00 2.07
N THR A 56 -6.74 4.55 2.02
CA THR A 56 -7.19 5.57 2.99
C THR A 56 -7.01 5.08 4.42
N ILE A 57 -7.53 3.89 4.72
CA ILE A 57 -7.49 3.33 6.07
C ILE A 57 -6.05 3.25 6.55
N MET A 58 -5.15 2.75 5.70
CA MET A 58 -3.72 2.68 5.99
C MET A 58 -3.13 4.05 6.38
N VAL A 59 -3.38 5.10 5.60
CA VAL A 59 -2.83 6.44 5.86
C VAL A 59 -3.42 7.06 7.12
N LEU A 60 -4.73 6.96 7.32
CA LEU A 60 -5.37 7.51 8.53
C LEU A 60 -4.91 6.80 9.80
N LEU A 61 -4.75 5.47 9.75
CA LEU A 61 -4.17 4.72 10.87
C LEU A 61 -2.72 5.12 11.11
N ASN A 62 -1.92 5.29 10.05
CA ASN A 62 -0.54 5.77 10.17
C ASN A 62 -0.47 7.09 10.93
N SER A 63 -1.17 8.13 10.46
CA SER A 63 -1.13 9.46 11.07
C SER A 63 -1.69 9.47 12.50
N LEU A 64 -2.69 8.62 12.80
CA LEU A 64 -3.24 8.50 14.15
C LEU A 64 -2.19 7.96 15.11
N TYR A 65 -1.56 6.84 14.76
CA TYR A 65 -0.60 6.18 15.64
C TYR A 65 0.73 6.91 15.73
N ASP A 66 1.14 7.65 14.70
CA ASP A 66 2.34 8.50 14.76
C ASP A 66 2.12 9.72 15.65
N MET A 67 0.94 10.34 15.60
CA MET A 67 0.55 11.38 16.56
C MET A 67 0.51 10.83 18.00
N GLU A 68 -0.11 9.67 18.22
CA GLU A 68 -0.21 9.08 19.57
C GLU A 68 1.14 8.62 20.13
N ALA A 69 2.05 8.17 19.27
CA ALA A 69 3.42 7.82 19.65
C ALA A 69 4.33 9.03 19.86
N GLY A 70 3.86 10.25 19.53
CA GLY A 70 4.66 11.48 19.63
C GLY A 70 5.72 11.63 18.53
N VAL A 71 5.64 10.82 17.48
CA VAL A 71 6.49 10.92 16.28
C VAL A 71 6.09 12.17 15.50
N ASP A 72 4.79 12.29 15.19
CA ASP A 72 4.25 13.50 14.58
C ASP A 72 3.95 14.55 15.65
N LYS A 73 4.60 15.72 15.54
CA LYS A 73 4.35 16.89 16.39
C LYS A 73 3.71 18.00 15.57
N LYS A 74 2.81 18.77 16.16
CA LYS A 74 2.02 19.79 15.46
C LYS A 74 2.88 20.82 14.71
N GLU A 75 4.04 21.14 15.25
CA GLU A 75 4.95 22.16 14.73
C GLU A 75 5.83 21.65 13.59
N THR A 76 6.15 20.36 13.57
CA THR A 76 7.19 19.78 12.69
C THR A 76 6.67 18.68 11.76
N ALA A 77 5.48 18.14 11.99
CA ALA A 77 4.94 17.05 11.18
C ALA A 77 4.66 17.52 9.75
N ASN A 78 5.10 16.73 8.78
CA ASN A 78 4.77 16.92 7.37
C ASN A 78 3.27 16.65 7.11
N ASP A 79 2.68 15.68 7.82
CA ASP A 79 1.23 15.47 7.84
C ASP A 79 0.61 16.05 9.10
N ARG A 80 -0.19 17.10 8.93
CA ARG A 80 -0.90 17.77 10.03
C ARG A 80 -2.39 17.48 10.06
N THR A 81 -2.85 16.49 9.30
CA THR A 81 -4.28 16.19 9.16
C THR A 81 -4.98 16.00 10.51
N MET A 82 -4.35 15.26 11.44
CA MET A 82 -4.95 15.02 12.76
C MET A 82 -5.09 16.31 13.57
N PHE A 83 -4.07 17.19 13.48
CA PHE A 83 -4.01 18.45 14.23
C PHE A 83 -4.89 19.56 13.63
N ASP A 84 -4.87 19.75 12.32
CA ASP A 84 -5.54 20.89 11.67
C ASP A 84 -7.06 20.69 11.60
N PHE A 85 -7.51 19.43 11.64
CA PHE A 85 -8.92 19.06 11.52
C PHE A 85 -9.55 18.51 12.80
N ASP A 86 -8.81 18.49 13.91
CA ASP A 86 -9.25 17.97 15.22
C ASP A 86 -9.83 16.55 15.11
N LEU A 87 -9.17 15.68 14.34
CA LEU A 87 -9.61 14.30 14.19
C LEU A 87 -9.19 13.50 15.43
N THR A 88 -10.17 12.94 16.12
CA THR A 88 -9.92 12.10 17.30
C THR A 88 -9.77 10.63 16.90
N ARG A 89 -9.16 9.83 17.77
CA ARG A 89 -9.15 8.36 17.67
C ARG A 89 -10.56 7.81 17.38
N LYS A 90 -11.58 8.32 18.08
CA LYS A 90 -12.98 7.88 17.90
C LYS A 90 -13.49 8.16 16.48
N ASP A 91 -13.14 9.29 15.90
CA ASP A 91 -13.53 9.66 14.53
C ASP A 91 -12.88 8.73 13.50
N ILE A 92 -11.58 8.46 13.65
CA ILE A 92 -10.84 7.55 12.77
C ILE A 92 -11.41 6.14 12.86
N PHE A 93 -11.58 5.57 14.06
CA PHE A 93 -12.13 4.22 14.19
C PHE A 93 -13.58 4.12 13.71
N ALA A 94 -14.40 5.17 13.88
CA ALA A 94 -15.74 5.19 13.34
C ALA A 94 -15.76 5.24 11.81
N TYR A 95 -14.78 5.91 11.18
CA TYR A 95 -14.58 5.89 9.72
C TYR A 95 -14.08 4.52 9.24
N VAL A 96 -13.08 3.94 9.92
CA VAL A 96 -12.53 2.62 9.60
C VAL A 96 -13.61 1.55 9.67
N TYR A 97 -14.39 1.51 10.75
CA TYR A 97 -15.48 0.55 10.91
C TYR A 97 -16.50 0.64 9.77
N ARG A 98 -16.98 1.85 9.46
CA ARG A 98 -17.92 2.07 8.34
C ARG A 98 -17.31 1.71 6.98
N SER A 99 -16.03 1.99 6.80
CA SER A 99 -15.31 1.65 5.56
C SER A 99 -15.13 0.14 5.42
N LEU A 100 -14.84 -0.59 6.49
CA LEU A 100 -14.73 -2.05 6.47
C LEU A 100 -16.08 -2.72 6.15
N LEU A 101 -17.18 -2.22 6.72
CA LEU A 101 -18.52 -2.70 6.36
C LEU A 101 -18.83 -2.48 4.88
N LEU A 102 -18.55 -1.28 4.36
CA LEU A 102 -18.73 -0.97 2.95
C LEU A 102 -17.84 -1.88 2.07
N LEU A 103 -16.56 -2.02 2.41
CA LEU A 103 -15.61 -2.86 1.69
C LEU A 103 -16.06 -4.32 1.64
N PHE A 104 -16.64 -4.85 2.72
CA PHE A 104 -17.18 -6.21 2.73
C PHE A 104 -18.38 -6.38 1.78
N VAL A 105 -19.29 -5.40 1.74
CA VAL A 105 -20.42 -5.41 0.79
C VAL A 105 -19.91 -5.32 -0.65
N LEU A 106 -18.97 -4.40 -0.92
CA LEU A 106 -18.38 -4.24 -2.25
C LEU A 106 -17.60 -5.48 -2.69
N PHE A 107 -16.93 -6.18 -1.76
CA PHE A 107 -16.26 -7.44 -2.02
C PHE A 107 -17.26 -8.50 -2.50
N ILE A 108 -18.37 -8.70 -1.77
CA ILE A 108 -19.40 -9.67 -2.16
C ILE A 108 -19.95 -9.35 -3.56
N ILE A 109 -20.29 -8.08 -3.82
CA ILE A 109 -20.80 -7.65 -5.13
C ILE A 109 -19.78 -7.91 -6.24
N SER A 110 -18.51 -7.60 -5.99
CA SER A 110 -17.45 -7.69 -7.01
C SER A 110 -17.08 -9.12 -7.35
N PHE A 111 -17.23 -10.07 -6.42
CA PHE A 111 -16.68 -11.43 -6.59
C PHE A 111 -17.73 -12.55 -6.52
N ASN A 112 -19.03 -12.25 -6.40
CA ASN A 112 -20.08 -13.29 -6.38
C ASN A 112 -20.13 -14.16 -7.65
N HIS A 113 -19.65 -13.63 -8.78
CA HIS A 113 -19.65 -14.28 -10.09
C HIS A 113 -18.49 -15.26 -10.28
N PHE A 114 -17.50 -15.23 -9.38
CA PHE A 114 -16.37 -16.16 -9.37
C PHE A 114 -16.82 -17.55 -8.87
N ASN A 115 -16.07 -18.60 -9.24
CA ASN A 115 -16.26 -19.91 -8.63
C ASN A 115 -15.75 -19.95 -7.18
N LEU A 116 -16.06 -21.01 -6.43
CA LEU A 116 -15.74 -21.10 -4.99
C LEU A 116 -14.24 -20.90 -4.69
N PHE A 117 -13.36 -21.53 -5.47
CA PHE A 117 -11.91 -21.37 -5.29
C PHE A 117 -11.49 -19.92 -5.48
N GLN A 118 -11.97 -19.29 -6.56
CA GLN A 118 -11.67 -17.92 -6.90
C GLN A 118 -12.21 -16.94 -5.85
N GLN A 119 -13.41 -17.18 -5.30
CA GLN A 119 -13.97 -16.41 -4.20
C GLN A 119 -13.11 -16.52 -2.94
N CYS A 120 -12.74 -17.74 -2.54
CA CYS A 120 -11.88 -17.98 -1.38
C CYS A 120 -10.51 -17.31 -1.53
N PHE A 121 -9.89 -17.42 -2.70
CA PHE A 121 -8.60 -16.78 -2.96
C PHE A 121 -8.72 -15.25 -3.00
N SER A 122 -9.79 -14.72 -3.60
CA SER A 122 -10.08 -13.28 -3.57
C SER A 122 -10.25 -12.77 -2.14
N PHE A 123 -10.95 -13.54 -1.30
CA PHE A 123 -11.19 -13.20 0.09
C PHE A 123 -9.91 -13.24 0.91
N PHE A 124 -9.05 -14.25 0.67
CA PHE A 124 -7.73 -14.31 1.27
C PHE A 124 -6.87 -13.09 0.90
N CYS A 125 -6.80 -12.72 -0.39
CA CYS A 125 -6.10 -11.52 -0.83
C CYS A 125 -6.67 -10.27 -0.15
N PHE A 126 -8.01 -10.11 -0.15
CA PHE A 126 -8.69 -8.99 0.48
C PHE A 126 -8.38 -8.86 1.97
N LEU A 127 -8.41 -9.97 2.72
CA LEU A 127 -8.03 -10.00 4.12
C LEU A 127 -6.56 -9.64 4.32
N LEU A 128 -5.66 -10.12 3.46
CA LEU A 128 -4.24 -9.79 3.52
C LEU A 128 -3.99 -8.29 3.32
N LEU A 129 -4.71 -7.65 2.38
CA LEU A 129 -4.62 -6.20 2.16
C LEU A 129 -5.08 -5.39 3.38
N ILE A 130 -6.17 -5.83 4.01
CA ILE A 130 -6.69 -5.16 5.21
C ILE A 130 -5.74 -5.40 6.38
N ALA A 131 -5.30 -6.64 6.59
CA ALA A 131 -4.41 -7.02 7.67
C ALA A 131 -3.07 -6.28 7.59
N SER A 132 -2.49 -6.10 6.40
CA SER A 132 -1.25 -5.35 6.23
C SER A 132 -1.37 -3.90 6.71
N CYS A 133 -2.52 -3.25 6.47
CA CYS A 133 -2.78 -1.90 6.98
C CYS A 133 -2.69 -1.82 8.51
N PHE A 134 -3.24 -2.82 9.20
CA PHE A 134 -3.21 -2.87 10.66
C PHE A 134 -1.84 -3.30 11.20
N LEU A 135 -1.25 -4.35 10.64
CA LEU A 135 0.04 -4.88 11.08
C LEU A 135 1.19 -3.87 10.89
N TYR A 136 1.13 -3.08 9.83
CA TYR A 136 2.12 -2.04 9.56
C TYR A 136 2.08 -0.89 10.57
N ASN A 137 0.87 -0.44 10.94
CA ASN A 137 0.68 0.82 11.67
C ASN A 137 0.35 0.67 13.16
N THR A 138 -0.29 -0.43 13.58
CA THR A 138 -0.97 -0.50 14.88
C THR A 138 -0.17 -1.29 15.93
N PRO A 139 -0.16 -0.85 17.21
CA PRO A 139 0.36 -1.66 18.32
C PRO A 139 -0.43 -2.96 18.50
N PRO A 140 0.23 -4.05 18.95
CA PRO A 140 1.64 -4.18 19.32
C PRO A 140 2.56 -4.52 18.13
N PHE A 141 2.03 -4.56 16.90
CA PHE A 141 2.78 -5.06 15.75
C PHE A 141 3.73 -4.02 15.16
N ARG A 142 3.21 -2.83 14.80
CA ARG A 142 3.94 -1.69 14.20
C ARG A 142 5.15 -2.11 13.36
N PHE A 143 4.90 -2.92 12.33
CA PHE A 143 5.96 -3.51 11.52
C PHE A 143 6.87 -2.48 10.85
N LYS A 144 6.40 -1.25 10.64
CA LYS A 144 7.24 -0.16 10.13
C LYS A 144 8.43 0.22 11.04
N GLU A 145 8.35 -0.07 12.34
CA GLU A 145 9.40 0.23 13.33
C GLU A 145 10.29 -0.99 13.62
N LYS A 146 9.98 -2.14 13.02
CA LYS A 146 10.72 -3.38 13.23
C LYS A 146 11.72 -3.59 12.10
N LEU A 147 12.93 -3.97 12.50
CA LEU A 147 14.01 -4.31 11.59
C LEU A 147 13.53 -5.31 10.52
N PHE A 148 13.83 -4.99 9.25
CA PHE A 148 13.43 -5.73 8.04
C PHE A 148 11.94 -5.79 7.71
N MET A 149 11.07 -5.50 8.68
CA MET A 149 9.62 -5.68 8.47
C MET A 149 9.04 -4.56 7.61
N ALA A 150 9.56 -3.34 7.69
CA ALA A 150 9.18 -2.26 6.79
C ALA A 150 9.47 -2.65 5.31
N GLU A 151 10.63 -3.25 5.06
CA GLU A 151 11.10 -3.70 3.75
C GLU A 151 10.26 -4.86 3.23
N ILE A 152 10.02 -5.85 4.08
CA ILE A 152 9.17 -7.00 3.74
C ILE A 152 7.77 -6.53 3.36
N MET A 153 7.25 -5.50 4.02
CA MET A 153 5.94 -4.94 3.68
C MET A 153 5.93 -4.26 2.31
N MET A 154 7.07 -3.87 1.73
CA MET A 154 7.13 -3.38 0.35
C MET A 154 6.87 -4.48 -0.70
N LEU A 155 6.98 -5.77 -0.34
CA LEU A 155 6.53 -6.88 -1.20
C LEU A 155 5.05 -6.72 -1.60
N TYR A 156 4.25 -6.06 -0.76
CA TYR A 156 2.88 -5.66 -1.04
C TYR A 156 2.74 -4.99 -2.42
N TYR A 157 3.60 -4.01 -2.72
CA TYR A 157 3.55 -3.28 -3.98
C TYR A 157 3.97 -4.15 -5.19
N GLY A 158 4.79 -5.17 -4.94
CA GLY A 158 5.15 -6.19 -5.95
C GLY A 158 4.05 -7.19 -6.24
N ILE A 159 3.22 -7.54 -5.26
CA ILE A 159 2.10 -8.48 -5.46
C ILE A 159 0.82 -7.80 -5.96
N MET A 160 0.69 -6.47 -5.86
CA MET A 160 -0.50 -5.74 -6.33
C MET A 160 -0.89 -6.05 -7.79
N PRO A 161 0.03 -6.08 -8.78
CA PRO A 161 -0.37 -6.42 -10.15
C PRO A 161 -0.87 -7.86 -10.30
N PHE A 162 -0.36 -8.78 -9.49
CA PHE A 162 -0.88 -10.16 -9.46
C PHE A 162 -2.31 -10.20 -8.93
N ILE A 163 -2.59 -9.48 -7.84
CA ILE A 163 -3.94 -9.37 -7.29
C ILE A 163 -4.88 -8.70 -8.30
N GLY A 164 -4.43 -7.63 -8.96
CA GLY A 164 -5.21 -6.91 -9.96
C GLY A 164 -5.55 -7.77 -11.18
N TYR A 165 -4.60 -8.57 -11.66
CA TYR A 165 -4.83 -9.54 -12.72
C TYR A 165 -5.84 -10.60 -12.28
N PHE A 166 -5.62 -11.22 -11.12
CA PHE A 166 -6.50 -12.27 -10.63
C PHE A 166 -7.93 -11.76 -10.37
N TRP A 167 -8.08 -10.56 -9.82
CA TRP A 167 -9.40 -9.95 -9.60
C TRP A 167 -10.08 -9.50 -10.89
N SER A 168 -9.36 -9.31 -12.00
CA SER A 168 -9.97 -9.00 -13.29
C SER A 168 -10.34 -10.24 -14.08
N THR A 169 -9.51 -11.29 -14.08
CA THR A 169 -9.67 -12.48 -14.93
C THR A 169 -10.18 -13.72 -14.20
N GLY A 170 -9.98 -13.80 -12.88
CA GLY A 170 -10.17 -15.02 -12.10
C GLY A 170 -9.06 -16.06 -12.28
N GLU A 171 -7.98 -15.73 -13.00
CA GLU A 171 -6.89 -16.65 -13.31
C GLU A 171 -5.62 -16.33 -12.53
N ILE A 172 -4.84 -17.37 -12.20
CA ILE A 172 -3.54 -17.24 -11.56
C ILE A 172 -2.46 -17.32 -12.64
N SER A 173 -1.70 -16.25 -12.81
CA SER A 173 -0.62 -16.19 -13.81
C SER A 173 0.65 -15.63 -13.20
N TYR A 174 1.75 -16.40 -13.22
CA TYR A 174 3.06 -15.90 -12.77
C TYR A 174 3.57 -14.73 -13.62
N LYS A 175 3.08 -14.59 -14.86
CA LYS A 175 3.44 -13.45 -15.72
C LYS A 175 3.01 -12.13 -15.09
N SER A 176 1.87 -12.11 -14.38
CA SER A 176 1.38 -10.92 -13.69
C SER A 176 2.30 -10.48 -12.55
N LEU A 177 3.06 -11.39 -11.92
CA LEU A 177 4.08 -11.05 -10.92
C LEU A 177 5.27 -10.30 -11.55
N LEU A 178 5.62 -10.61 -12.80
CA LEU A 178 6.72 -9.92 -13.49
C LEU A 178 6.44 -8.42 -13.66
N PHE A 179 5.17 -8.04 -13.82
CA PHE A 179 4.74 -6.64 -13.88
C PHE A 179 4.83 -5.93 -12.52
N GLY A 180 4.92 -6.66 -11.41
CA GLY A 180 5.11 -6.10 -10.08
C GLY A 180 6.56 -5.91 -9.66
N LEU A 181 7.51 -6.58 -10.32
CA LEU A 181 8.93 -6.46 -9.99
C LEU A 181 9.46 -5.03 -10.08
N PRO A 182 9.17 -4.24 -11.12
CA PRO A 182 9.61 -2.83 -11.15
C PRO A 182 9.11 -2.06 -9.94
N THR A 183 7.80 -2.14 -9.65
CA THR A 183 7.21 -1.44 -8.52
C THR A 183 7.84 -1.87 -7.20
N PHE A 184 8.06 -3.18 -7.00
CA PHE A 184 8.72 -3.69 -5.81
C PHE A 184 10.11 -3.05 -5.61
N PHE A 185 10.96 -3.06 -6.63
CA PHE A 185 12.29 -2.46 -6.53
C PHE A 185 12.25 -0.95 -6.34
N LEU A 186 11.26 -0.26 -6.93
CA LEU A 186 11.03 1.16 -6.70
C LEU A 186 10.65 1.45 -5.25
N CYS A 187 9.73 0.67 -4.68
CA CYS A 187 9.31 0.84 -3.29
C CYS A 187 10.45 0.51 -2.31
N ILE A 188 11.19 -0.58 -2.54
CA ILE A 188 12.36 -0.93 -1.73
C ILE A 188 13.41 0.17 -1.78
N MET A 189 13.78 0.66 -2.98
CA MET A 189 14.80 1.71 -3.08
C MET A 189 14.34 2.99 -2.38
N SER A 190 13.09 3.42 -2.60
CA SER A 190 12.53 4.63 -1.98
C SER A 190 12.52 4.51 -0.46
N MET A 191 12.16 3.35 0.07
CA MET A 191 12.10 3.15 1.51
C MET A 191 13.50 3.09 2.14
N LEU A 192 14.45 2.37 1.52
CA LEU A 192 15.84 2.34 2.00
C LEU A 192 16.48 3.73 1.94
N THR A 193 16.15 4.56 0.94
CA THR A 193 16.59 5.95 0.88
C THR A 193 16.05 6.76 2.06
N ASN A 194 14.76 6.64 2.38
CA ASN A 194 14.18 7.34 3.53
C ASN A 194 14.84 6.90 4.84
N LEU A 195 14.96 5.60 5.08
CA LEU A 195 15.62 5.07 6.29
C LEU A 195 17.09 5.50 6.42
N LEU A 196 17.78 5.74 5.29
CA LEU A 196 19.16 6.22 5.29
C LEU A 196 19.25 7.71 5.66
N ILE A 197 18.31 8.52 5.18
CA ILE A 197 18.22 9.95 5.51
C ILE A 197 17.87 10.12 7.00
N ASP A 198 16.93 9.32 7.48
CA ASP A 198 16.35 9.44 8.82
C ASP A 198 17.16 8.65 9.89
N ILE A 199 18.35 8.14 9.54
CA ILE A 199 19.12 7.21 10.38
C ILE A 199 19.42 7.78 11.79
N ASP A 200 19.73 9.07 11.92
CA ASP A 200 20.02 9.67 13.21
C ASP A 200 18.76 9.89 14.05
N GLU A 201 17.64 10.25 13.41
CA GLU A 201 16.35 10.47 14.06
C GLU A 201 15.76 9.13 14.55
N ASP A 202 15.75 8.11 13.70
CA ASP A 202 15.31 6.75 14.03
C ASP A 202 16.10 6.20 15.23
N LYS A 203 17.41 6.45 15.26
CA LYS A 203 18.30 5.97 16.32
C LYS A 203 17.98 6.63 17.67
N GLN A 204 17.67 7.92 17.65
CA GLN A 204 17.24 8.66 18.86
C GLN A 204 15.84 8.21 19.31
N GLY A 205 14.96 7.84 18.37
CA GLY A 205 13.63 7.30 18.62
C GLY A 205 13.59 5.83 19.06
N GLY A 206 14.73 5.13 19.09
CA GLY A 206 14.80 3.71 19.45
C GLY A 206 14.30 2.76 18.37
N VAL A 207 14.21 3.23 17.12
CA VAL A 207 13.86 2.42 15.94
C VAL A 207 15.13 1.84 15.35
N TYR A 208 15.14 0.52 15.11
CA TYR A 208 16.27 -0.16 14.48
C TYR A 208 15.99 -0.39 13.00
N SER A 209 16.66 0.39 12.14
CA SER A 209 16.50 0.33 10.69
C SER A 209 17.61 -0.45 10.00
N THR A 210 17.35 -0.93 8.78
CA THR A 210 18.34 -1.67 7.97
C THR A 210 19.67 -0.91 7.82
N PRO A 211 19.68 0.41 7.55
CA PRO A 211 20.93 1.16 7.42
C PRO A 211 21.83 1.13 8.66
N MET A 212 21.25 1.07 9.86
CA MET A 212 22.02 0.94 11.10
C MET A 212 22.69 -0.43 11.23
N LEU A 213 22.06 -1.48 10.70
CA LEU A 213 22.56 -2.85 10.84
C LEU A 213 23.69 -3.14 9.84
N ILE A 214 23.46 -2.83 8.56
CA ILE A 214 24.40 -3.19 7.48
C ILE A 214 25.36 -2.05 7.14
N GLY A 215 25.13 -0.86 7.68
CA GLY A 215 25.89 0.35 7.41
C GLY A 215 25.42 1.11 6.17
N GLU A 216 25.71 2.40 6.14
CA GLU A 216 25.31 3.31 5.07
C GLU A 216 25.83 2.86 3.70
N ARG A 217 27.10 2.45 3.61
CA ARG A 217 27.71 2.03 2.35
C ARG A 217 27.03 0.80 1.75
N ALA A 218 26.70 -0.20 2.57
CA ALA A 218 25.99 -1.38 2.10
C ALA A 218 24.55 -1.03 1.68
N THR A 219 23.90 -0.12 2.42
CA THR A 219 22.57 0.40 2.07
C THR A 219 22.57 1.11 0.73
N ILE A 220 23.53 1.99 0.47
CA ILE A 220 23.69 2.69 -0.82
C ILE A 220 23.89 1.67 -1.96
N ASN A 221 24.67 0.62 -1.74
CA ASN A 221 24.83 -0.47 -2.71
C ASN A 221 23.49 -1.19 -2.98
N LEU A 222 22.69 -1.47 -1.94
CA LEU A 222 21.37 -2.09 -2.10
C LEU A 222 20.38 -1.18 -2.84
N ILE A 223 20.39 0.12 -2.56
CA ILE A 223 19.59 1.13 -3.29
C ILE A 223 19.99 1.12 -4.76
N THR A 224 21.29 1.20 -5.04
CA THR A 224 21.82 1.21 -6.42
C THR A 224 21.47 -0.09 -7.15
N PHE A 225 21.63 -1.23 -6.50
CA PHE A 225 21.28 -2.53 -7.07
C PHE A 225 19.77 -2.62 -7.37
N SER A 226 18.92 -2.16 -6.45
CA SER A 226 17.47 -2.12 -6.63
C SER A 226 17.10 -1.20 -7.80
N TYR A 227 17.75 -0.05 -7.94
CA TYR A 227 17.57 0.84 -9.10
C TYR A 227 17.94 0.17 -10.42
N LEU A 228 19.07 -0.53 -10.50
CA LEU A 228 19.46 -1.26 -11.71
C LEU A 228 18.46 -2.36 -12.08
N LEU A 229 17.94 -3.09 -11.09
CA LEU A 229 16.88 -4.08 -11.33
C LEU A 229 15.58 -3.44 -11.78
N TYR A 230 15.17 -2.32 -11.15
CA TYR A 230 14.03 -1.53 -11.59
C TYR A 230 14.13 -1.16 -13.08
N VAL A 231 15.27 -0.58 -13.50
CA VAL A 231 15.49 -0.22 -14.91
C VAL A 231 15.46 -1.46 -15.80
N LYS A 232 16.17 -2.53 -15.43
CA LYS A 232 16.23 -3.78 -16.20
C LYS A 232 14.84 -4.39 -16.43
N PHE A 233 14.02 -4.48 -15.39
CA PHE A 233 12.67 -5.05 -15.51
C PHE A 233 11.72 -4.16 -16.30
N ASN A 234 11.82 -2.83 -16.18
CA ASN A 234 11.07 -1.92 -17.04
C ASN A 234 11.45 -2.12 -18.51
N CYS A 235 12.74 -2.17 -18.84
CA CYS A 235 13.20 -2.44 -20.20
C CYS A 235 12.66 -3.78 -20.71
N PHE A 236 12.75 -4.85 -19.90
CA PHE A 236 12.20 -6.16 -20.25
C PHE A 236 10.70 -6.13 -20.55
N ILE A 237 9.92 -5.44 -19.71
CA ILE A 237 8.46 -5.28 -19.91
C ILE A 237 8.18 -4.52 -21.21
N VAL A 238 8.88 -3.40 -21.43
CA VAL A 238 8.75 -2.62 -22.68
C VAL A 238 9.04 -3.50 -23.89
N PHE A 239 10.19 -4.19 -23.91
CA PHE A 239 10.53 -5.09 -25.02
C PHE A 239 9.46 -6.17 -25.24
N LYS A 240 8.97 -6.80 -24.17
CA LYS A 240 7.92 -7.84 -24.27
C LYS A 240 6.54 -7.32 -24.67
N ILE A 241 6.25 -6.05 -24.44
CA ILE A 241 4.99 -5.44 -24.88
C ILE A 241 5.04 -5.10 -26.37
N PHE A 242 6.20 -4.67 -26.87
CA PHE A 242 6.39 -4.21 -28.26
C PHE A 242 6.94 -5.29 -29.22
N SER A 243 7.27 -6.48 -28.72
CA SER A 243 7.63 -7.67 -29.50
C SER A 243 6.45 -8.63 -29.63
#